data_AF-A0A951E2J4-F1
#
_entry.id   AF-A0A951E2J4-F1
#
_cell.length_a   1.000
_cell.length_b   1.000
_cell.length_c   1.000
_cell.angle_alpha   90.00
_cell.angle_beta   90.00
_cell.angle_gamma   90.00
#
_symmetry.space_group_name_H-M   'P 1'
#
loop_
_entity.id
_entity.type
_entity.pdbx_description
1 polymer ?
#
loop_
_entity_poly.entity_id
_entity_poly.type
_entity_poly.pdbx_seq_one_letter_code
_entity_poly.pdbx_strand_id
1 'polypeptide(L)' 'KGKQLTNIRTTAKDEAVRLTPPMQMSLEEALAYIEEDELVEVTPAAIRLRKRLLDINDRRRANRAAAAE' A
#
# COMPACT_ATOMS: atom_id res chain seq x y z
N LYS A 1 3.77 -1.33 -11.71
CA LYS A 1 4.27 -0.72 -12.97
C LYS A 1 4.70 0.71 -12.67
N GLY A 2 5.96 0.86 -12.24
CA GLY A 2 6.54 2.16 -11.92
C GLY A 2 6.87 2.91 -13.20
N LYS A 3 6.41 4.15 -13.31
CA LYS A 3 6.78 5.04 -14.40
C LYS A 3 8.15 5.62 -14.06
N GLN A 4 9.23 4.94 -14.45
CA GLN A 4 10.55 5.57 -14.47
C GLN A 4 10.52 6.63 -15.56
N LEU A 5 10.66 7.89 -15.16
CA LEU A 5 10.80 9.02 -16.07
C LEU A 5 12.21 8.96 -16.67
N THR A 6 12.32 8.39 -17.87
CA THR A 6 13.55 8.13 -18.62
C THR A 6 14.14 9.40 -19.24
N ASN A 7 14.51 10.39 -18.43
CA ASN A 7 15.24 11.57 -18.92
C ASN A 7 16.63 11.65 -18.27
N ILE A 8 17.45 10.60 -18.40
CA ILE A 8 18.88 10.67 -18.10
C ILE A 8 19.66 10.22 -19.34
N ARG A 9 20.18 11.22 -20.05
CA ARG A 9 21.11 11.08 -21.17
C ARG A 9 22.53 11.15 -20.60
N THR A 10 23.12 10.00 -20.26
CA THR A 10 24.58 9.74 -20.36
C THR A 10 24.91 8.36 -19.79
N THR A 11 25.27 7.45 -20.71
CA THR A 11 26.38 6.49 -20.61
C THR A 11 26.71 5.85 -19.25
N ALA A 12 26.50 4.52 -19.22
CA ALA A 12 27.18 3.53 -18.38
C ALA A 12 26.90 3.53 -16.86
N LYS A 13 26.02 2.63 -16.43
CA LYS A 13 26.39 1.42 -15.66
C LYS A 13 25.12 0.64 -15.32
N ASP A 14 25.20 -0.68 -15.43
CA ASP A 14 24.26 -1.63 -14.82
C ASP A 14 24.23 -1.42 -13.30
N GLU A 15 23.42 -0.47 -12.86
CA GLU A 15 23.15 -0.27 -11.45
C GLU A 15 22.09 -1.31 -11.07
N ALA A 16 22.57 -2.46 -10.58
CA ALA A 16 21.69 -3.50 -10.04
C ALA A 16 20.76 -2.86 -9.00
N VAL A 17 19.45 -2.89 -9.27
CA VAL A 17 18.44 -2.28 -8.41
C VAL A 17 18.49 -2.96 -7.04
N ARG A 18 19.04 -2.26 -6.04
CA ARG A 18 19.03 -2.70 -4.64
C ARG A 18 17.72 -2.28 -3.99
N LEU A 19 16.90 -3.24 -3.61
CA LEU A 19 15.67 -3.00 -2.86
C LEU A 19 15.97 -2.99 -1.37
N THR A 20 15.49 -1.97 -0.67
CA THR A 20 15.45 -1.96 0.80
C THR A 20 14.56 -3.11 1.29
N PRO A 21 14.93 -3.85 2.34
CA PRO A 21 14.11 -4.94 2.86
C PRO A 21 12.72 -4.42 3.28
N PRO A 22 11.66 -5.22 3.08
CA PRO A 22 10.31 -4.86 3.50
C PRO A 22 10.20 -4.88 5.02
N MET A 23 9.31 -4.03 5.55
CA MET A 23 8.93 -4.08 6.96
C MET A 23 8.00 -5.27 7.18
N GLN A 24 8.39 -6.18 8.06
CA GLN A 24 7.55 -7.31 8.46
C GLN A 24 6.78 -6.89 9.72
N MET A 25 5.45 -6.90 9.63
CA MET A 25 4.57 -6.57 10.75
C MET A 25 4.06 -7.84 11.43
N SER A 26 4.07 -7.87 12.76
CA SER A 26 3.33 -8.87 13.54
C SER A 26 1.81 -8.62 13.47
N LEU A 27 1.01 -9.54 14.01
CA LEU A 27 -0.45 -9.36 14.07
C LEU A 27 -0.82 -8.17 14.96
N GLU A 28 -0.14 -8.04 16.10
CA GLU A 28 -0.34 -6.96 17.06
C GLU A 28 0.04 -5.60 16.46
N GLU A 29 1.17 -5.54 15.76
CA GLU A 29 1.60 -4.34 15.04
C GLU A 29 0.62 -3.96 13.93
N ALA A 30 0.12 -4.94 13.17
CA ALA A 30 -0.88 -4.70 12.14
C ALA A 30 -2.21 -4.19 12.71
N LEU A 31 -2.66 -4.71 13.85
CA LEU A 31 -3.87 -4.26 14.53
C LEU A 31 -3.72 -2.85 15.12
N ALA A 32 -2.54 -2.49 15.59
CA ALA A 32 -2.26 -1.14 16.06
C ALA A 32 -2.13 -0.11 14.91
N TYR A 33 -1.83 -0.59 13.69
CA TYR A 33 -1.61 0.25 12.52
C TYR A 33 -2.89 0.63 11.78
N ILE A 34 -3.92 -0.23 11.75
CA ILE A 34 -5.12 -0.01 10.93
C ILE A 34 -6.00 1.16 11.38
N GLU A 35 -6.63 1.82 10.40
CA GLU A 35 -7.68 2.82 10.61
C GLU A 35 -9.11 2.25 10.43
N GLU A 36 -10.14 3.07 10.67
CA GLU A 36 -11.55 2.65 10.59
C GLU A 36 -12.02 2.22 9.18
N ASP A 37 -11.36 2.69 8.12
CA ASP A 37 -11.64 2.30 6.73
C ASP A 37 -10.74 1.15 6.24
N GLU A 38 -9.99 0.51 7.13
CA GLU A 38 -9.03 -0.56 6.87
C GLU A 38 -9.36 -1.84 7.61
N LEU A 39 -8.81 -2.95 7.11
CA LEU A 39 -8.98 -4.28 7.65
C LEU A 39 -7.65 -5.06 7.58
N VAL A 40 -7.42 -5.90 8.59
CA VAL A 40 -6.35 -6.91 8.59
C VAL A 40 -6.92 -8.22 8.05
N GLU A 41 -6.42 -8.70 6.91
CA GLU A 41 -6.72 -10.02 6.38
C GLU A 41 -5.73 -11.04 6.97
N VAL A 42 -6.23 -11.94 7.81
CA VAL A 42 -5.42 -12.95 8.49
C VAL A 42 -5.64 -14.31 7.83
N THR A 43 -4.54 -14.96 7.46
CA THR A 43 -4.49 -16.36 7.00
C THR A 43 -3.39 -17.09 7.76
N PRO A 44 -3.41 -18.43 7.88
CA PRO A 44 -2.38 -19.16 8.61
C PRO A 44 -0.94 -18.92 8.11
N ALA A 45 -0.78 -18.55 6.85
CA ALA A 45 0.52 -18.33 6.22
C ALA A 45 0.92 -16.84 6.11
N ALA A 46 -0.03 -15.90 6.25
CA ALA A 46 0.22 -14.49 5.97
C ALA A 46 -0.79 -13.56 6.62
N ILE A 47 -0.31 -12.37 6.96
CA ILE A 47 -1.08 -11.22 7.44
C ILE A 47 -0.96 -10.12 6.39
N ARG A 48 -2.09 -9.54 5.94
CA ARG A 48 -2.12 -8.50 4.91
C ARG A 48 -3.01 -7.34 5.34
N LEU A 49 -2.57 -6.12 5.06
CA LEU A 49 -3.37 -4.91 5.27
C LEU A 49 -4.13 -4.56 3.98
N ARG A 50 -5.40 -4.20 4.12
CA ARG A 50 -6.25 -3.80 2.99
C ARG A 50 -7.27 -2.74 3.41
N LYS A 51 -7.74 -1.96 2.45
CA LYS A 51 -8.89 -1.08 2.63
C LYS A 51 -10.18 -1.89 2.66
N ARG A 52 -11.15 -1.43 3.45
CA ARG A 52 -12.52 -1.96 3.52
C ARG A 52 -13.18 -1.92 2.15
N LEU A 53 -13.07 -0.78 1.47
CA LEU A 53 -13.46 -0.62 0.07
C LEU A 53 -12.21 -0.73 -0.81
N LEU A 54 -12.16 -1.79 -1.62
CA LEU A 54 -11.03 -2.05 -2.51
C LEU A 54 -10.97 -1.07 -3.67
N ASP A 55 -12.10 -0.80 -4.31
CA ASP A 55 -12.17 0.14 -5.43
C ASP A 55 -11.91 1.57 -4.92
N ILE A 56 -11.04 2.27 -5.63
CA ILE A 56 -10.73 3.69 -5.41
C ILE A 56 -11.99 4.54 -5.59
N ASN A 57 -12.83 4.21 -6.57
CA ASN A 57 -14.05 4.97 -6.86
C ASN A 57 -15.06 4.87 -5.71
N ASP A 58 -15.23 3.67 -5.17
CA ASP A 58 -16.14 3.44 -4.04
C ASP A 58 -15.65 4.15 -2.79
N ARG A 59 -14.34 4.13 -2.53
CA ARG A 59 -13.73 4.94 -1.45
C ARG A 59 -14.03 6.43 -1.59
N ARG A 60 -13.85 6.99 -2.79
CA ARG A 60 -14.12 8.41 -3.04
C ARG A 60 -15.59 8.77 -2.81
N ARG A 61 -16.52 7.87 -3.17
CA ARG A 61 -17.95 8.06 -2.91
C ARG A 61 -18.25 7.99 -1.41
N ALA A 62 -17.72 6.99 -0.71
CA ALA A 62 -17.91 6.82 0.73
C ALA A 62 -17.36 8.03 1.52
N ASN A 63 -16.17 8.50 1.20
CA ASN A 63 -15.57 9.66 1.88
C ASN A 63 -16.37 10.95 1.65
N ARG A 64 -16.98 11.12 0.45
CA ARG A 64 -17.85 12.28 0.17
C ARG A 64 -19.17 12.20 0.91
N ALA A 65 -19.75 11.01 1.03
CA ALA A 65 -20.98 10.81 1.80
C ALA A 65 -20.75 11.09 3.29
N ALA A 66 -19.66 10.56 3.86
CA ALA A 66 -19.29 10.79 5.25
C ALA A 66 -18.94 12.25 5.58
N ALA A 67 -18.49 13.05 4.59
CA ALA A 67 -18.20 14.47 4.78
C ALA A 67 -19.44 15.38 4.61
N ALA A 68 -20.54 14.84 4.11
CA ALA A 68 -21.80 15.56 3.92
C ALA A 68 -22.79 15.36 5.09
N GLU A 69 -22.53 14.35 5.92
CA GLU A 69 -23.14 14.14 7.23
C GLU A 69 -22.38 14.93 8.30
#